data_AF-A0A922NH27-F1
#
_entry.id   AF-A0A922NH27-F1
#
_cell.length_a   1.000
_cell.length_b   1.000
_cell.length_c   1.000
_cell.angle_alpha   90.00
_cell.angle_beta   90.00
_cell.angle_gamma   90.00
#
_symmetry.space_group_name_H-M   'P 1'
#
loop_
_entity.id
_entity.type
_entity.pdbx_description
1 polymer ?
#
loop_
_entity_poly.entity_id
_entity_poly.type
_entity_poly.pdbx_seq_one_letter_code
_entity_poly.pdbx_strand_id
1 'polypeptide(L)'
;MVVVLALSRLPSLRLNDNVFIVRPPSNTSQHMYFQSPESLVYAKPNTEPQACYCRGLRYEARKLRSSVHHLSVQYELLKHENEGLKEALQHKKKHRKKGKALDLQQRQEYHGGSVFWSPRKLREARAREAVRERDETEEKLQKARSKKQREEARLQRQDELEERRVERQRLKEMRELERAEKAAERARQKEERDAAKAIQLPQKGKRRASAATSSNNKRQKRVEAARAGAQVQEEPPAPPSKLTSRGRNVNLPSKYR
;
A
#
# COMPACT_ATOMS: atom_id res chain seq x y z
N MET A 1 16.45 -1.79 -25.80
CA MET A 1 17.57 -2.69 -25.42
C MET A 1 17.03 -3.70 -24.44
N VAL A 2 16.88 -4.95 -24.88
CA VAL A 2 16.24 -6.03 -24.11
C VAL A 2 17.30 -6.70 -23.25
N VAL A 3 17.17 -6.59 -21.93
CA VAL A 3 18.01 -7.31 -20.97
C VAL A 3 17.44 -8.72 -20.81
N VAL A 4 18.12 -9.70 -21.39
CA VAL A 4 17.85 -11.13 -21.22
C VAL A 4 18.58 -11.59 -19.95
N LEU A 5 17.83 -11.95 -18.91
CA LEU A 5 18.37 -12.54 -17.68
C LEU A 5 18.80 -13.98 -17.97
N ALA A 6 20.12 -14.20 -18.00
CA ALA A 6 20.73 -15.52 -18.05
C ALA A 6 20.61 -16.20 -16.67
N LEU A 7 19.85 -17.30 -16.60
CA LEU A 7 19.83 -18.18 -15.43
C LEU A 7 20.98 -19.18 -15.54
N SER A 8 21.95 -18.99 -14.66
CA SER A 8 23.12 -19.83 -14.44
C SER A 8 22.70 -21.26 -14.07
N ARG A 9 23.13 -22.23 -14.88
CA ARG A 9 23.12 -23.67 -14.58
C ARG A 9 23.99 -23.95 -13.35
N LEU A 10 23.40 -24.50 -12.29
CA LEU A 10 24.15 -25.15 -11.22
C LEU A 10 24.62 -26.54 -11.67
N PRO A 11 25.89 -26.93 -11.47
CA PRO A 11 26.34 -28.29 -11.70
C PRO A 11 25.96 -29.21 -10.53
N SER A 12 25.33 -30.33 -10.89
CA SER A 12 25.06 -31.49 -10.06
C SER A 12 26.34 -32.07 -9.45
N LEU A 13 26.43 -32.08 -8.12
CA LEU A 13 27.49 -32.75 -7.38
C LEU A 13 27.27 -34.27 -7.46
N ARG A 14 28.17 -34.97 -8.18
CA ARG A 14 28.32 -36.42 -8.10
C ARG A 14 28.99 -36.76 -6.77
N LEU A 15 28.30 -37.51 -5.93
CA LEU A 15 28.90 -38.18 -4.78
C LEU A 15 29.81 -39.31 -5.30
N ASN A 16 31.08 -39.26 -4.90
CA ASN A 16 32.08 -40.27 -5.23
C ASN A 16 31.88 -41.50 -4.35
N ASP A 17 31.59 -42.64 -4.97
CA ASP A 17 31.64 -43.96 -4.35
C ASP A 17 33.11 -44.41 -4.22
N ASN A 18 33.82 -43.91 -3.21
CA ASN A 18 35.12 -44.44 -2.81
C ASN A 18 34.94 -45.59 -1.80
N VAL A 19 34.65 -46.78 -2.32
CA VAL A 19 34.76 -48.04 -1.55
C VAL A 19 36.24 -48.44 -1.54
N PHE A 20 36.91 -48.14 -0.43
CA PHE A 20 38.30 -48.47 -0.16
C PHE A 20 38.43 -50.00 0.05
N ILE A 21 38.77 -50.74 -1.01
CA ILE A 21 39.15 -52.17 -0.89
C ILE A 21 40.60 -52.22 -0.40
N VAL A 22 40.79 -52.38 0.91
CA VAL A 22 42.10 -52.67 1.51
C VAL A 22 42.45 -54.13 1.21
N ARG A 23 43.41 -54.35 0.31
CA ARG A 23 44.02 -55.65 0.01
C ARG A 23 45.18 -55.87 0.99
N PRO A 24 45.28 -57.00 1.72
CA PRO A 24 46.40 -57.21 2.64
C PRO A 24 47.68 -57.60 1.88
N PRO A 25 48.88 -57.23 2.38
CA PRO A 25 50.14 -57.55 1.72
C PRO A 25 50.57 -58.99 1.99
N SER A 26 51.12 -59.60 0.93
CA SER A 26 51.96 -60.80 0.97
C SER A 26 53.22 -60.54 1.79
N ASN A 27 53.53 -61.39 2.77
CA ASN A 27 54.91 -61.51 3.23
C ASN A 27 55.26 -62.97 3.55
N THR A 28 56.27 -63.43 2.83
CA THR A 28 57.04 -64.66 2.98
C THR A 28 58.20 -64.41 3.94
N SER A 29 58.35 -65.19 5.01
CA SER A 29 59.66 -65.75 5.39
C SER A 29 59.53 -66.76 6.54
N GLN A 30 60.32 -67.81 6.41
CA GLN A 30 60.38 -69.00 7.25
C GLN A 30 60.93 -68.69 8.65
N HIS A 31 60.45 -69.41 9.66
CA HIS A 31 61.34 -69.94 10.69
C HIS A 31 60.69 -71.16 11.37
N MET A 32 61.23 -72.32 11.04
CA MET A 32 61.18 -73.49 11.90
C MET A 32 62.05 -73.19 13.12
N TYR A 33 61.48 -73.27 14.33
CA TYR A 33 62.21 -73.72 15.52
C TYR A 33 61.26 -74.45 16.48
N PHE A 34 61.85 -75.48 17.05
CA PHE A 34 61.30 -76.53 17.88
C PHE A 34 61.29 -76.09 19.36
N GLN A 35 60.52 -76.82 20.18
CA GLN A 35 60.60 -76.95 21.65
C GLN A 35 60.02 -75.86 22.58
N SER A 36 58.97 -76.33 23.30
CA SER A 36 58.91 -76.40 24.77
C SER A 36 57.80 -75.54 25.43
N PRO A 37 57.10 -76.08 26.46
CA PRO A 37 55.78 -75.63 26.85
C PRO A 37 55.79 -74.92 28.20
N GLU A 38 56.05 -73.60 28.24
CA GLU A 38 55.91 -72.84 29.49
C GLU A 38 55.41 -71.42 29.19
N SER A 39 54.08 -71.25 29.21
CA SER A 39 53.40 -70.02 29.66
C SER A 39 51.89 -70.24 29.54
N LEU A 40 51.44 -71.32 30.16
CA LEU A 40 50.12 -71.32 30.79
C LEU A 40 50.20 -70.21 31.87
N VAL A 41 49.27 -69.26 31.81
CA VAL A 41 49.03 -68.13 32.73
C VAL A 41 49.20 -66.78 32.04
N TYR A 42 48.31 -66.50 31.08
CA TYR A 42 47.36 -65.41 31.26
C TYR A 42 46.02 -65.93 30.76
N ALA A 43 45.22 -66.43 31.70
CA ALA A 43 43.82 -66.70 31.48
C ALA A 43 43.19 -65.44 30.86
N LYS A 44 42.70 -65.52 29.63
CA LYS A 44 41.73 -64.56 29.10
C LYS A 44 40.42 -64.84 29.83
N PRO A 45 39.99 -64.01 30.80
CA PRO A 45 38.67 -64.20 31.35
C PRO A 45 37.66 -63.62 30.34
N ASN A 46 36.56 -64.33 30.11
CA ASN A 46 35.30 -63.81 29.54
C ASN A 46 35.07 -63.86 28.01
N THR A 47 35.32 -64.97 27.31
CA THR A 47 34.84 -65.14 25.92
C THR A 47 33.39 -65.65 25.80
N GLU A 48 32.85 -66.35 26.81
CA GLU A 48 31.48 -66.91 26.75
C GLU A 48 30.34 -65.89 26.98
N PRO A 49 30.41 -64.97 27.96
CA PRO A 49 29.40 -63.93 28.11
C PRO A 49 29.36 -62.98 26.89
N GLN A 50 30.54 -62.73 26.30
CA GLN A 50 30.67 -61.90 25.10
C GLN A 50 29.99 -62.54 23.88
N ALA A 51 30.07 -63.87 23.71
CA ALA A 51 29.42 -64.56 22.60
C ALA A 51 27.89 -64.52 22.68
N CYS A 52 27.32 -64.66 23.89
CA CYS A 52 25.87 -64.55 24.13
C CYS A 52 25.38 -63.12 23.85
N TYR A 53 26.10 -62.11 24.35
CA TYR A 53 25.83 -60.69 24.08
C TYR A 53 25.94 -60.36 22.58
N CYS A 54 26.95 -60.88 21.87
CA CYS A 54 27.10 -60.69 20.43
C CYS A 54 25.95 -61.31 19.62
N ARG A 55 25.37 -62.44 20.04
CA ARG A 55 24.20 -63.05 19.37
C ARG A 55 22.94 -62.23 19.59
N GLY A 56 22.70 -61.76 20.82
CA GLY A 56 21.58 -60.85 21.14
C GLY A 56 21.64 -59.55 20.34
N LEU A 57 22.80 -58.90 20.33
CA LEU A 57 23.03 -57.69 19.52
C LEU A 57 22.83 -57.94 18.02
N ARG A 58 23.26 -59.09 17.48
CA ARG A 58 23.03 -59.44 16.06
C ARG A 58 21.55 -59.66 15.75
N TYR A 59 20.77 -60.20 16.69
CA TYR A 59 19.32 -60.35 16.53
C TYR A 59 18.62 -58.99 16.55
N GLU A 60 18.90 -58.15 17.55
CA GLU A 60 18.33 -56.80 17.64
C GLU A 60 18.72 -55.93 16.44
N ALA A 61 19.97 -56.03 15.97
CA ALA A 61 20.39 -55.33 14.75
C ALA A 61 19.65 -55.82 13.49
N ARG A 62 19.33 -57.13 13.38
CA ARG A 62 18.51 -57.64 12.27
C ARG A 62 17.06 -57.18 12.38
N LYS A 63 16.50 -57.20 13.59
CA LYS A 63 15.14 -56.74 13.86
C LYS A 63 14.99 -55.25 13.53
N LEU A 64 15.97 -54.44 13.94
CA LEU A 64 16.03 -53.01 13.62
C LEU A 64 16.21 -52.77 12.12
N ARG A 65 17.08 -53.52 11.45
CA ARG A 65 17.20 -53.43 9.98
C ARG A 65 15.88 -53.76 9.29
N SER A 66 15.21 -54.84 9.71
CA SER A 66 13.91 -55.23 9.14
C SER A 66 12.83 -54.16 9.37
N SER A 67 12.74 -53.58 10.57
CA SER A 67 11.78 -52.52 10.86
C SER A 67 12.08 -51.23 10.09
N VAL A 68 13.35 -50.84 9.95
CA VAL A 68 13.76 -49.69 9.13
C VAL A 68 13.43 -49.93 7.66
N HIS A 69 13.72 -51.12 7.12
CA HIS A 69 13.35 -51.47 5.74
C HIS A 69 11.84 -51.43 5.55
N HIS A 70 11.06 -52.02 6.47
CA HIS A 70 9.60 -51.97 6.41
C HIS A 70 9.08 -50.53 6.43
N LEU A 71 9.58 -49.68 7.32
CA LEU A 71 9.19 -48.26 7.39
C LEU A 71 9.59 -47.49 6.13
N SER A 72 10.76 -47.77 5.55
CA SER A 72 11.20 -47.12 4.31
C SER A 72 10.28 -47.46 3.14
N VAL A 73 9.86 -48.73 3.02
CA VAL A 73 8.91 -49.16 1.98
C VAL A 73 7.54 -48.52 2.20
N GLN A 74 7.03 -48.50 3.43
CA GLN A 74 5.76 -47.84 3.76
C GLN A 74 5.79 -46.34 3.43
N TYR A 75 6.91 -45.67 3.71
CA TYR A 75 7.09 -44.26 3.40
C TYR A 75 7.05 -43.98 1.90
N GLU A 76 7.78 -44.77 1.09
CA GLU A 76 7.76 -44.58 -0.38
C GLU A 76 6.38 -44.90 -0.97
N LEU A 77 5.69 -45.94 -0.49
CA LEU A 77 4.31 -46.22 -0.91
C LEU A 77 3.38 -45.04 -0.61
N LEU A 78 3.41 -44.54 0.62
CA LEU A 78 2.60 -43.40 1.05
C LEU A 78 2.95 -42.13 0.27
N LYS A 79 4.21 -41.94 -0.09
CA LYS A 79 4.67 -40.82 -0.90
C LYS A 79 4.08 -40.88 -2.31
N HIS A 80 4.15 -42.04 -2.96
CA HIS A 80 3.55 -42.24 -4.29
C HIS A 80 2.02 -42.10 -4.26
N GLU A 81 1.35 -42.58 -3.21
CA GLU A 81 -0.10 -42.36 -3.02
C GLU A 81 -0.43 -40.87 -2.92
N ASN A 82 0.33 -40.11 -2.12
CA ASN A 82 0.15 -38.68 -1.99
C ASN A 82 0.42 -37.93 -3.30
N GLU A 83 1.44 -38.34 -4.06
CA GLU A 83 1.73 -37.80 -5.39
C GLU A 83 0.57 -38.08 -6.36
N GLY A 84 0.11 -39.34 -6.42
CA GLY A 84 -1.04 -39.73 -7.25
C GLY A 84 -2.33 -38.99 -6.88
N LEU A 85 -2.60 -38.78 -5.59
CA LEU A 85 -3.75 -37.99 -5.12
C LEU A 85 -3.63 -36.52 -5.52
N LYS A 86 -2.44 -35.92 -5.41
CA LYS A 86 -2.19 -34.55 -5.86
C LYS A 86 -2.42 -34.41 -7.37
N GLU A 87 -1.92 -35.35 -8.16
CA GLU A 87 -2.14 -35.38 -9.62
C GLU A 87 -3.62 -35.54 -9.95
N ALA A 88 -4.30 -36.53 -9.37
CA ALA A 88 -5.72 -36.75 -9.56
C ALA A 88 -6.55 -35.49 -9.22
N LEU A 89 -6.18 -34.80 -8.15
CA LEU A 89 -6.79 -33.53 -7.76
C LEU A 89 -6.50 -32.41 -8.77
N GLN A 90 -5.27 -32.32 -9.29
CA GLN A 90 -4.94 -31.37 -10.37
C GLN A 90 -5.74 -31.66 -11.64
N HIS A 91 -5.86 -32.93 -12.05
CA HIS A 91 -6.67 -33.34 -13.20
C HIS A 91 -8.14 -32.99 -12.98
N LYS A 92 -8.71 -33.28 -11.80
CA LYS A 92 -10.08 -32.88 -11.45
C LYS A 92 -10.25 -31.36 -11.49
N LYS A 93 -9.28 -30.59 -10.97
CA LYS A 93 -9.32 -29.11 -11.05
C LYS A 93 -9.26 -28.62 -12.50
N LYS A 94 -8.42 -29.22 -13.35
CA LYS A 94 -8.36 -28.93 -14.78
C LYS A 94 -9.70 -29.24 -15.47
N HIS A 95 -10.30 -30.39 -15.20
CA HIS A 95 -11.63 -30.75 -15.74
C HIS A 95 -12.76 -29.85 -15.24
N ARG A 96 -12.71 -29.39 -13.99
CA ARG A 96 -13.70 -28.43 -13.45
C ARG A 96 -13.57 -27.03 -14.07
N LYS A 97 -12.37 -26.63 -14.48
CA LYS A 97 -12.15 -25.38 -15.22
C LYS A 97 -12.63 -25.57 -16.65
N LYS A 98 -13.90 -25.25 -16.89
CA LYS A 98 -14.40 -25.08 -18.25
C LYS A 98 -13.58 -23.97 -18.92
N GLY A 99 -13.04 -24.22 -20.10
CA GLY A 99 -12.36 -23.20 -20.88
C GLY A 99 -13.31 -22.03 -21.16
N LYS A 100 -12.76 -20.80 -21.23
CA LYS A 100 -13.53 -19.67 -21.77
C LYS A 100 -13.88 -20.01 -23.22
N ALA A 101 -15.14 -19.87 -23.58
CA ALA A 101 -15.56 -20.07 -24.97
C ALA A 101 -14.99 -18.93 -25.82
N LEU A 102 -14.36 -19.28 -26.94
CA LEU A 102 -13.93 -18.29 -27.92
C LEU A 102 -15.16 -17.56 -28.46
N ASP A 103 -15.13 -16.23 -28.43
CA ASP A 103 -16.19 -15.38 -28.98
C ASP A 103 -16.16 -15.42 -30.53
N LEU A 104 -16.74 -16.50 -31.08
CA LEU A 104 -16.94 -16.69 -32.50
C LEU A 104 -18.20 -15.93 -32.92
N GLN A 105 -18.03 -14.72 -33.46
CA GLN A 105 -19.14 -13.92 -33.96
C GLN A 105 -19.94 -14.69 -35.03
N GLN A 106 -21.14 -15.10 -34.67
CA GLN A 106 -22.10 -15.74 -35.56
C GLN A 106 -22.84 -14.64 -36.34
N ARG A 107 -22.86 -14.74 -37.68
CA ARG A 107 -23.79 -13.95 -38.49
C ARG A 107 -25.21 -14.44 -38.19
N GLN A 108 -26.19 -13.55 -38.11
CA GLN A 108 -27.59 -13.85 -37.78
C GLN A 108 -28.32 -14.65 -38.89
N GLU A 109 -27.62 -15.49 -39.65
CA GLU A 109 -28.25 -16.38 -40.61
C GLU A 109 -28.92 -17.52 -39.84
N TYR A 110 -30.23 -17.62 -40.07
CA TYR A 110 -31.21 -18.42 -39.35
C TYR A 110 -30.88 -19.92 -39.42
N HIS A 111 -30.07 -20.42 -38.49
CA HIS A 111 -29.76 -21.85 -38.39
C HIS A 111 -29.73 -22.29 -36.93
N GLY A 112 -30.76 -23.01 -36.49
CA GLY A 112 -30.85 -23.66 -35.17
C GLY A 112 -30.06 -24.98 -35.08
N GLY A 113 -28.91 -25.08 -35.77
CA GLY A 113 -28.08 -26.28 -35.85
C GLY A 113 -26.64 -26.06 -35.38
N SER A 114 -25.85 -27.14 -35.31
CA SER A 114 -24.42 -27.06 -34.96
C SER A 114 -23.62 -26.37 -36.08
N VAL A 115 -22.92 -25.28 -35.75
CA VAL A 115 -22.09 -24.53 -36.70
C VAL A 115 -20.67 -25.10 -36.73
N PHE A 116 -20.24 -25.61 -37.89
CA PHE A 116 -18.85 -25.99 -38.09
C PHE A 116 -18.00 -24.76 -38.44
N TRP A 117 -16.97 -24.49 -37.65
CA TRP A 117 -16.12 -23.33 -37.83
C TRP A 117 -14.87 -23.67 -38.63
N SER A 118 -14.61 -22.90 -39.68
CA SER A 118 -13.34 -22.97 -40.42
C SER A 118 -12.16 -22.58 -39.49
N PRO A 119 -10.99 -23.24 -39.57
CA PRO A 119 -9.80 -22.91 -38.77
C PRO A 119 -9.38 -21.43 -38.83
N ARG A 120 -9.67 -20.75 -39.94
CA ARG A 120 -9.45 -19.30 -40.08
C ARG A 120 -10.24 -18.49 -39.05
N LYS A 121 -11.50 -18.84 -38.78
CA LYS A 121 -12.37 -18.15 -37.81
C LYS A 121 -11.89 -18.31 -36.38
N LEU A 122 -11.35 -19.48 -36.04
CA LEU A 122 -10.73 -19.70 -34.73
C LEU A 122 -9.50 -18.80 -34.53
N ARG A 123 -8.66 -18.64 -35.57
CA ARG A 123 -7.51 -17.72 -35.50
C ARG A 123 -7.93 -16.27 -35.32
N GLU A 124 -8.96 -15.84 -36.06
CA GLU A 124 -9.52 -14.48 -35.94
C GLU A 124 -10.08 -14.21 -34.53
N ALA A 125 -10.83 -15.16 -33.94
CA ALA A 125 -11.35 -15.02 -32.58
C ALA A 125 -10.23 -14.94 -31.53
N ARG A 126 -9.22 -15.80 -31.62
CA ARG A 126 -8.05 -15.77 -30.73
C ARG A 126 -7.27 -14.45 -30.83
N ALA A 127 -7.10 -13.93 -32.06
CA ALA A 127 -6.44 -12.64 -32.26
C ALA A 127 -7.20 -11.50 -31.57
N ARG A 128 -8.54 -11.52 -31.63
CA ARG A 128 -9.39 -10.52 -30.95
C ARG A 128 -9.32 -10.62 -29.44
N GLU A 129 -9.36 -11.83 -28.88
CA GLU A 129 -9.19 -12.02 -27.45
C GLU A 129 -7.83 -11.53 -26.96
N ALA A 130 -6.76 -11.84 -27.70
CA ALA A 130 -5.42 -11.35 -27.36
C ALA A 130 -5.34 -9.80 -27.37
N VAL A 131 -6.06 -9.13 -28.28
CA VAL A 131 -6.18 -7.67 -28.29
C VAL A 131 -6.97 -7.19 -27.07
N ARG A 132 -8.15 -7.75 -26.79
CA ARG A 132 -8.95 -7.39 -25.61
C ARG A 132 -8.17 -7.57 -24.30
N GLU A 133 -7.44 -8.67 -24.15
CA GLU A 133 -6.62 -8.91 -22.96
C GLU A 133 -5.50 -7.88 -22.81
N ARG A 134 -4.85 -7.49 -23.91
CA ARG A 134 -3.86 -6.39 -23.90
C ARG A 134 -4.50 -5.07 -23.49
N ASP A 135 -5.59 -4.68 -24.14
CA ASP A 135 -6.31 -3.45 -23.85
C ASP A 135 -6.75 -3.40 -22.38
N GLU A 136 -7.33 -4.49 -21.85
CA GLU A 136 -7.69 -4.59 -20.44
C GLU A 136 -6.49 -4.43 -19.50
N THR A 137 -5.33 -5.00 -19.85
CA THR A 137 -4.12 -4.84 -19.04
C THR A 137 -3.60 -3.41 -19.09
N GLU A 138 -3.62 -2.78 -20.26
CA GLU A 138 -3.23 -1.38 -20.44
C GLU A 138 -4.17 -0.43 -19.71
N GLU A 139 -5.49 -0.64 -19.78
CA GLU A 139 -6.48 0.11 -19.01
C GLU A 139 -6.28 -0.02 -17.50
N LYS A 140 -5.98 -1.24 -17.01
CA LYS A 140 -5.67 -1.46 -15.58
C LYS A 140 -4.41 -0.69 -15.18
N LEU A 141 -3.37 -0.70 -16.02
CA LEU A 141 -2.14 0.07 -15.80
C LEU A 141 -2.40 1.58 -15.84
N GLN A 142 -3.16 2.07 -16.81
CA GLN A 142 -3.55 3.49 -16.91
C GLN A 142 -4.35 3.93 -15.69
N LYS A 143 -5.36 3.14 -15.28
CA LYS A 143 -6.16 3.43 -14.08
C LYS A 143 -5.31 3.47 -12.81
N ALA A 144 -4.30 2.60 -12.70
CA ALA A 144 -3.34 2.64 -11.60
C ALA A 144 -2.49 3.91 -11.63
N ARG A 145 -1.99 4.32 -12.81
CA ARG A 145 -1.25 5.58 -12.99
C ARG A 145 -2.10 6.81 -12.66
N SER A 146 -3.32 6.88 -13.18
CA SER A 146 -4.25 7.99 -12.90
C SER A 146 -4.61 8.06 -11.42
N LYS A 147 -4.72 6.93 -10.71
CA LYS A 147 -4.89 6.93 -9.25
C LYS A 147 -3.70 7.56 -8.53
N LYS A 148 -2.47 7.19 -8.90
CA LYS A 148 -1.25 7.78 -8.32
C LYS A 148 -1.19 9.29 -8.52
N GLN A 149 -1.40 9.74 -9.76
CA GLN A 149 -1.42 11.17 -10.10
C GLN A 149 -2.50 11.94 -9.32
N ARG A 150 -3.67 11.33 -9.08
CA ARG A 150 -4.73 11.95 -8.28
C ARG A 150 -4.35 12.11 -6.81
N GLU A 151 -3.69 11.12 -6.22
CA GLU A 151 -3.21 11.22 -4.84
C GLU A 151 -2.11 12.27 -4.72
N GLU A 152 -1.15 12.29 -5.65
CA GLU A 152 -0.09 13.33 -5.71
C GLU A 152 -0.70 14.74 -5.82
N ALA A 153 -1.64 14.95 -6.74
CA ALA A 153 -2.32 16.24 -6.89
C ALA A 153 -3.16 16.60 -5.66
N ARG A 154 -3.68 15.62 -4.91
CA ARG A 154 -4.42 15.85 -3.67
C ARG A 154 -3.48 16.33 -2.56
N LEU A 155 -2.30 15.73 -2.43
CA LEU A 155 -1.27 16.15 -1.48
C LEU A 155 -0.79 17.57 -1.81
N GLN A 156 -0.44 17.85 -3.06
CA GLN A 156 -0.04 19.19 -3.50
C GLN A 156 -1.08 20.26 -3.16
N ARG A 157 -2.38 19.97 -3.37
CA ARG A 157 -3.46 20.89 -3.00
C ARG A 157 -3.58 21.09 -1.49
N GLN A 158 -3.29 20.08 -0.69
CA GLN A 158 -3.28 20.21 0.78
C GLN A 158 -2.14 21.13 1.20
N ASP A 159 -0.95 20.91 0.68
CA ASP A 159 0.24 21.72 0.95
C ASP A 159 0.00 23.20 0.55
N GLU A 160 -0.49 23.44 -0.67
CA GLU A 160 -0.85 24.78 -1.15
C GLU A 160 -1.90 25.48 -0.27
N LEU A 161 -2.88 24.72 0.25
CA LEU A 161 -3.90 25.26 1.13
C LEU A 161 -3.34 25.62 2.51
N GLU A 162 -2.42 24.81 3.03
CA GLU A 162 -1.73 25.08 4.29
C GLU A 162 -0.81 26.29 4.17
N GLU A 163 -0.01 26.38 3.12
CA GLU A 163 0.83 27.55 2.82
C GLU A 163 -0.02 28.83 2.73
N ARG A 164 -1.15 28.79 2.01
CA ARG A 164 -2.10 29.92 1.95
C ARG A 164 -2.74 30.26 3.30
N ARG A 165 -2.90 29.30 4.22
CA ARG A 165 -3.39 29.59 5.58
C ARG A 165 -2.31 30.27 6.41
N VAL A 166 -1.08 29.77 6.34
CA VAL A 166 0.08 30.34 7.04
C VAL A 166 0.37 31.76 6.54
N GLU A 167 0.37 31.98 5.23
CA GLU A 167 0.58 33.31 4.64
C GLU A 167 -0.49 34.31 5.12
N ARG A 168 -1.76 33.88 5.17
CA ARG A 168 -2.84 34.70 5.73
C ARG A 168 -2.66 35.01 7.21
N GLN A 169 -2.15 34.07 8.00
CA GLN A 169 -1.86 34.30 9.42
C GLN A 169 -0.71 35.30 9.57
N ARG A 170 0.40 35.10 8.86
CA ARG A 170 1.53 36.03 8.84
C ARG A 170 1.10 37.45 8.43
N LEU A 171 0.27 37.58 7.40
CA LEU A 171 -0.26 38.88 6.98
C LEU A 171 -1.15 39.52 8.05
N LYS A 172 -1.93 38.74 8.80
CA LYS A 172 -2.72 39.25 9.92
C LYS A 172 -1.83 39.72 11.07
N GLU A 173 -0.83 38.92 11.45
CA GLU A 173 0.13 39.27 12.50
C GLU A 173 0.88 40.55 12.15
N MET A 174 1.38 40.69 10.93
CA MET A 174 2.03 41.91 10.47
C MET A 174 1.11 43.13 10.55
N ARG A 175 -0.17 42.98 10.17
CA ARG A 175 -1.17 44.06 10.28
C ARG A 175 -1.49 44.41 11.73
N GLU A 176 -1.50 43.43 12.64
CA GLU A 176 -1.74 43.66 14.06
C GLU A 176 -0.54 44.34 14.73
N LEU A 177 0.69 43.91 14.41
CA LEU A 177 1.91 44.56 14.86
C LEU A 177 1.99 46.02 14.40
N GLU A 178 1.72 46.29 13.12
CA GLU A 178 1.68 47.66 12.59
C GLU A 178 0.62 48.53 13.30
N ARG A 179 -0.57 47.96 13.58
CA ARG A 179 -1.62 48.67 14.32
C ARG A 179 -1.22 48.92 15.77
N ALA A 180 -0.56 47.96 16.42
CA ALA A 180 -0.08 48.07 17.79
C ALA A 180 1.02 49.13 17.90
N GLU A 181 1.97 49.15 16.96
CA GLU A 181 3.03 50.15 16.89
C GLU A 181 2.46 51.55 16.69
N LYS A 182 1.55 51.73 15.71
CA LYS A 182 0.86 53.01 15.49
C LYS A 182 0.04 53.45 16.71
N ALA A 183 -0.56 52.52 17.44
CA ALA A 183 -1.30 52.84 18.66
C ALA A 183 -0.35 53.26 19.80
N ALA A 184 0.79 52.58 19.95
CA ALA A 184 1.82 52.92 20.92
C ALA A 184 2.46 54.28 20.63
N GLU A 185 2.74 54.59 19.35
CA GLU A 185 3.25 55.89 18.93
C GLU A 185 2.26 57.02 19.27
N ARG A 186 0.97 56.82 18.97
CA ARG A 186 -0.09 57.78 19.33
C ARG A 186 -0.22 57.95 20.85
N ALA A 187 -0.04 56.89 21.64
CA ALA A 187 -0.05 56.96 23.09
C ALA A 187 1.11 57.81 23.61
N ARG A 188 2.33 57.59 23.10
CA ARG A 188 3.51 58.41 23.44
C ARG A 188 3.32 59.89 23.10
N GLN A 189 2.86 60.20 21.88
CA GLN A 189 2.58 61.59 21.49
C GLN A 189 1.51 62.24 22.40
N LYS A 190 0.52 61.46 22.86
CA LYS A 190 -0.49 61.95 23.79
C LYS A 190 0.12 62.24 25.16
N GLU A 191 0.91 61.31 25.70
CA GLU A 191 1.62 61.48 26.97
C GLU A 191 2.54 62.71 26.94
N GLU A 192 3.31 62.90 25.87
CA GLU A 192 4.16 64.08 25.68
C GLU A 192 3.35 65.39 25.64
N ARG A 193 2.22 65.41 24.92
CA ARG A 193 1.31 66.56 24.89
C ARG A 193 0.70 66.85 26.26
N ASP A 194 0.28 65.81 26.97
CA ASP A 194 -0.34 65.96 28.28
C ASP A 194 0.70 66.38 29.34
N ALA A 195 1.94 65.88 29.26
CA ALA A 195 3.08 66.34 30.07
C ALA A 195 3.45 67.80 29.78
N ALA A 196 3.50 68.21 28.50
CA ALA A 196 3.74 69.60 28.13
C ALA A 196 2.63 70.54 28.63
N LYS A 197 1.35 70.12 28.53
CA LYS A 197 0.23 70.87 29.11
C LYS A 197 0.32 70.94 30.64
N ALA A 198 0.72 69.86 31.30
CA ALA A 198 0.90 69.82 32.75
C ALA A 198 2.03 70.77 33.20
N ILE A 199 3.11 70.91 32.43
CA ILE A 199 4.18 71.89 32.69
C ILE A 199 3.73 73.34 32.45
N GLN A 200 2.82 73.59 31.50
CA GLN A 200 2.26 74.93 31.25
C GLN A 200 1.20 75.36 32.27
N LEU A 201 0.44 74.43 32.87
CA LEU A 201 -0.62 74.71 33.84
C LEU A 201 -0.17 75.44 35.13
N PRO A 202 1.00 75.15 35.76
CA PRO A 202 1.44 75.86 36.97
C PRO A 202 1.76 77.35 36.76
N GLN A 203 1.91 77.83 35.52
CA GLN A 203 2.19 79.25 35.25
C GLN A 203 0.94 80.15 35.17
N LYS A 204 -0.28 79.60 35.03
CA LYS A 204 -1.53 80.39 34.95
C LYS A 204 -2.35 80.31 36.23
N GLY A 205 -1.69 80.37 37.39
CA GLY A 205 -2.34 80.46 38.69
C GLY A 205 -2.69 81.90 39.09
N LYS A 206 -3.79 82.44 38.54
CA LYS A 206 -4.72 83.47 39.11
C LYS A 206 -5.59 84.08 38.01
N ARG A 207 -6.78 83.53 37.74
CA ARG A 207 -7.91 84.26 37.11
C ARG A 207 -9.25 83.74 37.63
N ARG A 208 -10.14 84.68 37.96
CA ARG A 208 -11.43 84.49 38.63
C ARG A 208 -12.51 83.91 37.71
N ALA A 209 -13.45 83.20 38.34
CA ALA A 209 -14.62 82.53 37.78
C ALA A 209 -15.57 83.45 37.00
N SER A 210 -16.28 82.90 36.01
CA SER A 210 -17.63 83.35 35.64
C SER A 210 -18.45 82.23 34.98
N ALA A 211 -19.61 82.01 35.60
CA ALA A 211 -20.91 81.58 35.08
C ALA A 211 -21.02 80.49 34.01
N ALA A 212 -21.76 79.43 34.37
CA ALA A 212 -22.37 78.48 33.46
C ALA A 212 -23.40 79.18 32.56
N THR A 213 -23.35 78.91 31.26
CA THR A 213 -24.45 79.16 30.32
C THR A 213 -24.91 77.83 29.75
N SER A 214 -26.15 77.46 30.10
CA SER A 214 -26.90 76.38 29.48
C SER A 214 -27.34 76.81 28.08
N SER A 215 -27.02 76.05 27.04
CA SER A 215 -27.68 76.21 25.74
C SER A 215 -28.12 74.86 25.21
N ASN A 216 -29.44 74.72 25.09
CA ASN A 216 -30.12 73.59 24.48
C ASN A 216 -29.81 73.53 22.99
N ASN A 217 -29.52 72.33 22.48
CA ASN A 217 -29.67 72.03 21.05
C ASN A 217 -30.38 70.68 20.86
N LYS A 218 -31.72 70.77 20.86
CA LYS A 218 -32.63 69.71 20.41
C LYS A 218 -32.56 69.65 18.89
N ARG A 219 -31.78 68.72 18.35
CA ARG A 219 -31.74 68.43 16.91
C ARG A 219 -33.00 67.65 16.51
N GLN A 220 -33.98 68.34 15.95
CA GLN A 220 -35.03 67.72 15.12
C GLN A 220 -34.47 67.53 13.71
N LYS A 221 -34.47 66.29 13.20
CA LYS A 221 -34.19 66.00 11.79
C LYS A 221 -35.53 65.88 11.05
N ARG A 222 -35.90 66.94 10.33
CA ARG A 222 -36.97 66.89 9.30
C ARG A 222 -36.46 66.11 8.09
N VAL A 223 -37.35 65.30 7.53
CA VAL A 223 -37.22 64.68 6.21
C VAL A 223 -37.74 65.71 5.21
N GLU A 224 -36.86 66.23 4.38
CA GLU A 224 -37.23 67.04 3.21
C GLU A 224 -37.06 66.18 1.96
N ALA A 225 -38.19 65.91 1.31
CA ALA A 225 -38.27 65.48 -0.06
C ALA A 225 -38.01 66.67 -0.97
N ALA A 226 -37.04 66.55 -1.87
CA ALA A 226 -36.90 67.42 -3.03
C ALA A 226 -36.69 66.54 -4.27
N ARG A 227 -37.65 66.61 -5.19
CA ARG A 227 -37.55 66.11 -6.57
C ARG A 227 -36.70 67.06 -7.41
N ALA A 228 -35.86 66.51 -8.26
CA ALA A 228 -35.83 66.69 -9.72
C ALA A 228 -34.39 66.68 -10.26
N GLY A 229 -34.09 65.69 -11.11
CA GLY A 229 -32.82 65.57 -11.82
C GLY A 229 -32.75 64.28 -12.62
N ALA A 230 -33.27 64.36 -13.85
CA ALA A 230 -33.25 63.39 -14.94
C ALA A 230 -32.27 62.20 -14.85
N GLN A 231 -32.78 60.97 -14.97
CA GLN A 231 -32.06 59.84 -15.54
C GLN A 231 -32.99 58.90 -16.30
N VAL A 232 -32.37 58.29 -17.31
CA VAL A 232 -32.82 57.39 -18.36
C VAL A 232 -33.65 56.22 -17.82
N GLN A 233 -34.64 55.80 -18.60
CA GLN A 233 -35.43 54.60 -18.33
C GLN A 233 -34.51 53.37 -18.33
N GLU A 234 -34.39 52.70 -17.19
CA GLU A 234 -33.98 51.30 -17.10
C GLU A 234 -35.06 50.54 -16.32
N GLU A 235 -35.58 49.51 -16.96
CA GLU A 235 -36.67 48.63 -16.53
C GLU A 235 -36.33 47.93 -15.20
N PRO A 236 -37.29 47.73 -14.28
CA PRO A 236 -37.00 47.10 -12.99
C PRO A 236 -36.52 45.65 -13.18
N PRO A 237 -35.45 45.19 -12.50
CA PRO A 237 -34.97 43.82 -12.64
C PRO A 237 -35.98 42.83 -12.06
N ALA A 238 -36.24 41.77 -12.82
CA ALA A 238 -37.07 40.64 -12.42
C ALA A 238 -36.64 40.05 -11.06
N PRO A 239 -37.57 39.53 -10.25
CA PRO A 239 -37.26 38.95 -8.95
C PRO A 239 -36.22 37.81 -9.08
N PRO A 240 -35.26 37.69 -8.15
CA PRO A 240 -34.22 36.69 -8.24
C PRO A 240 -34.82 35.29 -8.28
N SER A 241 -34.37 34.47 -9.25
CA SER A 241 -34.78 33.07 -9.36
C SER A 241 -34.48 32.35 -8.04
N LYS A 242 -35.45 31.60 -7.51
CA LYS A 242 -35.30 30.82 -6.27
C LYS A 242 -34.31 29.67 -6.51
N LEU A 243 -33.03 29.94 -6.31
CA LEU A 243 -31.95 28.96 -6.36
C LEU A 243 -31.74 28.37 -4.96
N THR A 244 -31.55 27.05 -4.90
CA THR A 244 -31.07 26.40 -3.66
C THR A 244 -29.64 26.84 -3.35
N SER A 245 -29.13 26.61 -2.13
CA SER A 245 -27.72 26.89 -1.78
C SER A 245 -26.70 26.17 -2.67
N ARG A 246 -27.16 25.20 -3.47
CA ARG A 246 -26.39 24.45 -4.47
C ARG A 246 -26.68 24.85 -5.93
N GLY A 247 -27.34 26.00 -6.16
CA GLY A 247 -27.53 26.57 -7.50
C GLY A 247 -28.57 25.86 -8.38
N ARG A 248 -29.40 24.96 -7.83
CA ARG A 248 -30.50 24.32 -8.59
C ARG A 248 -31.75 25.16 -8.58
N ASN A 249 -32.48 25.19 -9.71
CA ASN A 249 -33.80 25.81 -9.77
C ASN A 249 -34.80 25.06 -8.88
N VAL A 250 -35.71 25.79 -8.25
CA VAL A 250 -36.81 25.23 -7.48
C VAL A 250 -38.10 25.46 -8.25
N ASN A 251 -38.59 24.43 -8.93
CA ASN A 251 -39.92 24.43 -9.54
C ASN A 251 -40.96 24.09 -8.46
N LEU A 252 -41.88 25.01 -8.19
CA LEU A 252 -42.99 24.74 -7.26
C LEU A 252 -44.01 23.79 -7.94
N PRO A 253 -44.44 22.71 -7.26
CA PRO A 253 -45.49 21.83 -7.76
C PRO A 253 -46.80 22.58 -8.04
N SER A 254 -47.56 22.18 -9.06
CA SER A 254 -48.80 22.86 -9.49
C SER A 254 -49.87 22.98 -8.43
N LYS A 255 -49.89 22.08 -7.44
CA LYS A 255 -50.79 22.14 -6.27
C LYS A 255 -50.57 23.33 -5.34
N TYR A 256 -49.44 24.03 -5.47
CA TYR A 256 -49.06 25.18 -4.66
C TYR A 256 -48.94 26.47 -5.49
N ARG A 257 -49.44 26.44 -6.73
CA ARG A 257 -49.42 27.58 -7.65
C ARG A 257 -50.76 28.31 -7.61
#